data_AF-A0A4R1CII0-F1
#
_entry.id   AF-A0A4R1CII0-F1
#
_cell.length_a   1.000
_cell.length_b   1.000
_cell.length_c   1.000
_cell.angle_alpha   90.00
_cell.angle_beta   90.00
_cell.angle_gamma   90.00
#
_symmetry.space_group_name_H-M   'P 1'
#
loop_
_entity.id
_entity.type
_entity.pdbx_description
1 polymer ?
#
loop_
_entity_poly.entity_id
_entity_poly.type
_entity_poly.pdbx_seq_one_letter_code
_entity_poly.pdbx_strand_id
1 'polypeptide(L)'
;MILTEVEVTSVERLSASFVRVELASPALADFGVDGSPLFDQRIKLVFPNAAGELTSFEGADETWLSTWLQRPVEERGPMRTYTVRALTGSGAATRLVVDIVIHEPPCGPGSTWARAARVGDRLVLVGPRRGAAFGGIEFAPHAAMTEMVLVGDETAVPAIAAILADLPATAVGRVFLEVPLAEDIQELEAPAGMVVTWLPRNGAAHGTRILAAAAERLAVRAAAEPAALTLAAEDEIDPDLWETPAYSSSGESLAGGAAAVLPGVYAWIAGESAMVTSLRRYLVNEIGLDRSQVAFMGYWRRGVAMRS
;
A
#
# COMPACT_ATOMS: atom_id res chain seq x y z
N MET A 1 4.09 -8.92 18.01
CA MET A 1 3.03 -8.89 16.97
C MET A 1 1.67 -9.26 17.56
N ILE A 2 0.59 -8.95 16.86
CA ILE A 2 -0.75 -9.49 17.08
C ILE A 2 -0.99 -10.58 16.04
N LEU A 3 -1.36 -11.77 16.51
CA LEU A 3 -1.82 -12.89 15.68
C LEU A 3 -3.13 -13.37 16.28
N THR A 4 -4.25 -13.08 15.62
CA THR A 4 -5.57 -13.28 16.23
C THR A 4 -6.65 -13.46 15.17
N GLU A 5 -7.71 -14.18 15.52
CA GLU A 5 -8.94 -14.17 14.74
C GLU A 5 -9.63 -12.80 14.90
N VAL A 6 -10.11 -12.27 13.78
CA VAL A 6 -10.90 -11.04 13.72
C VAL A 6 -12.22 -11.32 13.03
N GLU A 7 -13.26 -10.62 13.49
CA GLU A 7 -14.61 -10.71 12.94
C GLU A 7 -14.96 -9.42 12.21
N VAL A 8 -15.61 -9.54 11.05
CA VAL A 8 -16.13 -8.42 10.28
C VAL A 8 -17.36 -7.84 11.00
N THR A 9 -17.25 -6.61 11.50
CA THR A 9 -18.37 -5.90 12.16
C THR A 9 -19.12 -4.95 11.23
N SER A 10 -18.49 -4.54 10.13
CA SER A 10 -19.10 -3.69 9.10
C SER A 10 -18.56 -4.04 7.73
N VAL A 11 -19.43 -3.95 6.71
CA VAL A 11 -19.07 -4.07 5.29
C VAL A 11 -19.73 -2.94 4.53
N GLU A 12 -18.92 -2.11 3.90
CA GLU A 12 -19.36 -0.99 3.06
C GLU A 12 -18.82 -1.18 1.63
N ARG A 13 -19.71 -1.12 0.64
CA ARG A 13 -19.35 -1.18 -0.78
C ARG A 13 -19.19 0.25 -1.28
N LEU A 14 -17.98 0.78 -1.17
CA LEU A 14 -17.68 2.18 -1.53
C LEU A 14 -17.95 2.44 -3.02
N SER A 15 -17.66 1.45 -3.86
CA SER A 15 -17.85 1.49 -5.31
C SER A 15 -17.84 0.08 -5.90
N ALA A 16 -17.89 -0.07 -7.23
CA ALA A 16 -17.67 -1.36 -7.87
C ALA A 16 -16.27 -1.94 -7.60
N SER A 17 -15.27 -1.09 -7.35
CA SER A 17 -13.88 -1.48 -7.20
C SER A 17 -13.41 -1.56 -5.74
N PHE A 18 -14.16 -1.03 -4.77
CA PHE A 18 -13.72 -0.96 -3.38
C PHE A 18 -14.74 -1.49 -2.37
N VAL A 19 -14.21 -2.23 -1.41
CA VAL A 19 -14.94 -2.71 -0.22
C VAL A 19 -14.18 -2.27 1.00
N ARG A 20 -14.84 -1.54 1.88
CA ARG A 20 -14.34 -1.27 3.23
C ARG A 20 -14.93 -2.28 4.19
N VAL A 21 -14.07 -2.90 5.00
CA VAL A 21 -14.48 -3.75 6.11
C VAL A 21 -13.93 -3.20 7.42
N GLU A 22 -14.73 -3.30 8.47
CA GLU A 22 -14.26 -3.10 9.84
C GLU A 22 -14.07 -4.46 10.51
N LEU A 23 -12.90 -4.65 11.11
CA LEU A 23 -12.49 -5.87 11.78
C LEU A 23 -12.41 -5.62 13.28
N ALA A 24 -12.98 -6.53 14.07
CA ALA A 24 -12.97 -6.46 15.53
C ALA A 24 -12.32 -7.71 16.14
N SER A 25 -11.56 -7.47 17.20
CA SER A 25 -11.11 -8.50 18.15
C SER A 25 -10.71 -7.79 19.45
N PRO A 26 -10.97 -8.37 20.63
CA PRO A 26 -10.46 -7.81 21.89
C PRO A 26 -8.94 -7.60 21.88
N ALA A 27 -8.19 -8.40 21.12
CA ALA A 27 -6.75 -8.27 20.96
C ALA A 27 -6.33 -6.95 20.28
N LEU A 28 -7.23 -6.26 19.57
CA LEU A 28 -6.95 -4.97 18.93
C LEU A 28 -6.75 -3.82 19.94
N ALA A 29 -7.03 -4.04 21.23
CA ALA A 29 -6.67 -3.08 22.29
C ALA A 29 -5.17 -2.72 22.30
N ASP A 30 -4.33 -3.69 21.93
CA ASP A 30 -2.88 -3.55 21.89
C ASP A 30 -2.35 -3.27 20.48
N PHE A 31 -3.22 -3.06 19.49
CA PHE A 31 -2.80 -2.84 18.11
C PHE A 31 -2.16 -1.47 17.95
N GLY A 32 -1.04 -1.43 17.22
CA GLY A 32 -0.38 -0.19 16.82
C GLY A 32 1.14 -0.29 16.90
N VAL A 33 1.79 0.80 16.50
CA VAL A 33 3.23 1.01 16.57
C VAL A 33 3.56 2.07 17.62
N ASP A 34 4.77 2.05 18.16
CA ASP A 34 5.19 3.04 19.15
C ASP A 34 5.72 4.30 18.46
N GLY A 35 5.40 5.47 19.05
CA GLY A 35 6.07 6.74 18.72
C GLY A 35 5.83 7.30 17.32
N SER A 36 4.99 6.66 16.51
CA SER A 36 4.66 7.09 15.16
C SER A 36 3.17 6.88 14.88
N PRO A 37 2.54 7.74 14.07
CA PRO A 37 1.29 7.36 13.40
C PRO A 37 1.48 6.11 12.53
N LEU A 38 0.37 5.55 12.02
CA LEU A 38 0.38 4.28 11.30
C LEU A 38 0.79 4.43 9.84
N PHE A 39 0.59 5.60 9.22
CA PHE A 39 0.94 5.85 7.82
C PHE A 39 0.48 4.70 6.91
N ASP A 40 1.40 4.09 6.16
CA ASP A 40 1.14 2.97 5.25
C ASP A 40 1.21 1.59 5.90
N GLN A 41 1.06 1.48 7.24
CA GLN A 41 1.23 0.25 8.01
C GLN A 41 0.52 -0.93 7.35
N ARG A 42 1.32 -1.91 6.93
CA ARG A 42 0.83 -3.16 6.35
C ARG A 42 0.51 -4.20 7.42
N ILE A 43 -0.47 -5.03 7.11
CA ILE A 43 -0.89 -6.21 7.87
C ILE A 43 -0.98 -7.41 6.92
N LYS A 44 -1.06 -8.61 7.49
CA LYS A 44 -1.45 -9.80 6.72
C LYS A 44 -2.83 -10.25 7.16
N LEU A 45 -3.67 -10.57 6.17
CA LEU A 45 -4.94 -11.26 6.39
C LEU A 45 -4.82 -12.67 5.81
N VAL A 46 -5.14 -13.67 6.62
CA VAL A 46 -5.29 -15.06 6.18
C VAL A 46 -6.79 -15.34 6.07
N PHE A 47 -7.20 -15.65 4.85
CA PHE A 47 -8.59 -15.95 4.52
C PHE A 47 -8.90 -17.43 4.80
N PRO A 48 -10.19 -17.79 4.96
CA PRO A 48 -10.60 -19.18 5.01
C PRO A 48 -10.06 -19.99 3.82
N ASN A 49 -9.74 -21.25 4.08
CA ASN A 49 -9.32 -22.20 3.05
C ASN A 49 -10.48 -22.57 2.10
N ALA A 50 -10.23 -23.46 1.13
CA ALA A 50 -11.25 -23.87 0.17
C ALA A 50 -12.46 -24.60 0.81
N ALA A 51 -12.29 -25.16 2.01
CA ALA A 51 -13.36 -25.77 2.79
C ALA A 51 -14.13 -24.74 3.67
N GLY A 52 -13.72 -23.48 3.66
CA GLY A 52 -14.32 -22.41 4.48
C GLY A 52 -13.81 -22.37 5.92
N GLU A 53 -12.71 -23.06 6.22
CA GLU A 53 -12.13 -23.14 7.56
C GLU A 53 -11.02 -22.12 7.74
N LEU A 54 -10.94 -21.53 8.95
CA LEU A 54 -9.81 -20.69 9.33
C LEU A 54 -8.63 -21.54 9.78
N THR A 55 -7.45 -21.13 9.35
CA THR A 55 -6.21 -21.73 9.82
C THR A 55 -5.99 -21.37 11.28
N SER A 56 -5.90 -22.39 12.13
CA SER A 56 -5.51 -22.20 13.53
C SER A 56 -4.04 -21.84 13.63
N PHE A 57 -3.77 -20.82 14.45
CA PHE A 57 -2.45 -20.36 14.86
C PHE A 57 -2.24 -20.54 16.38
N GLU A 58 -2.99 -21.44 17.01
CA GLU A 58 -2.83 -21.72 18.43
C GLU A 58 -1.39 -22.15 18.75
N GLY A 59 -0.76 -21.46 19.70
CA GLY A 59 0.65 -21.69 20.08
C GLY A 59 1.69 -21.08 19.14
N ALA A 60 1.28 -20.41 18.06
CA ALA A 60 2.20 -19.73 17.16
C ALA A 60 2.64 -18.36 17.72
N ASP A 61 3.95 -18.14 17.75
CA ASP A 61 4.61 -16.90 18.18
C ASP A 61 5.45 -16.33 17.02
N GLU A 62 6.71 -15.94 17.27
CA GLU A 62 7.66 -15.55 16.22
C GLU A 62 7.82 -16.60 15.11
N THR A 63 7.48 -17.87 15.39
CA THR A 63 7.47 -18.99 14.44
C THR A 63 6.18 -19.13 13.62
N TRP A 64 5.26 -18.17 13.67
CA TRP A 64 3.97 -18.29 12.97
C TRP A 64 4.10 -18.53 11.46
N LEU A 65 5.07 -17.89 10.80
CA LEU A 65 5.24 -18.02 9.35
C LEU A 65 5.75 -19.41 8.99
N SER A 66 6.69 -19.97 9.76
CA SER A 66 7.16 -21.34 9.55
C SER A 66 6.05 -22.35 9.85
N THR A 67 5.27 -22.11 10.90
CA THR A 67 4.08 -22.92 11.24
C THR A 67 3.08 -22.93 10.09
N TRP A 68 2.78 -21.77 9.52
CA TRP A 68 1.90 -21.63 8.36
C TRP A 68 2.47 -22.33 7.12
N LEU A 69 3.75 -22.15 6.82
CA LEU A 69 4.44 -22.79 5.69
C LEU A 69 4.55 -24.31 5.78
N GLN A 70 4.46 -24.90 6.97
CA GLN A 70 4.52 -26.35 7.18
C GLN A 70 3.16 -27.04 7.00
N ARG A 71 2.04 -26.30 7.02
CA ARG A 71 0.72 -26.89 6.81
C ARG A 71 0.54 -27.40 5.38
N PRO A 72 -0.36 -28.36 5.12
CA PRO A 72 -0.80 -28.67 3.76
C PRO A 72 -1.35 -27.43 3.06
N VAL A 73 -1.07 -27.26 1.76
CA VAL A 73 -1.40 -26.03 1.02
C VAL A 73 -2.90 -25.73 1.06
N GLU A 74 -3.71 -26.77 0.99
CA GLU A 74 -5.16 -26.79 1.08
C GLU A 74 -5.70 -26.35 2.45
N GLU A 75 -4.90 -26.44 3.52
CA GLU A 75 -5.29 -26.07 4.89
C GLU A 75 -4.77 -24.70 5.34
N ARG A 76 -3.84 -24.11 4.58
CA ARG A 76 -3.13 -22.88 4.96
C ARG A 76 -4.02 -21.64 5.02
N GLY A 77 -5.08 -21.60 4.22
CA GLY A 77 -5.77 -20.36 3.92
C GLY A 77 -4.87 -19.42 3.09
N PRO A 78 -5.40 -18.74 2.06
CA PRO A 78 -4.58 -17.79 1.31
C PRO A 78 -4.25 -16.58 2.18
N MET A 79 -2.99 -16.15 2.15
CA MET A 79 -2.53 -14.95 2.88
C MET A 79 -2.30 -13.79 1.91
N ARG A 80 -2.79 -12.59 2.24
CA ARG A 80 -2.52 -11.36 1.48
C ARG A 80 -2.14 -10.21 2.38
N THR A 81 -1.34 -9.30 1.83
CA THR A 81 -0.97 -8.04 2.49
C THR A 81 -2.04 -7.00 2.23
N TYR A 82 -2.44 -6.27 3.26
CA TYR A 82 -3.32 -5.10 3.16
C TYR A 82 -2.78 -3.96 3.99
N THR A 83 -3.27 -2.76 3.73
CA THR A 83 -2.97 -1.58 4.53
C THR A 83 -4.01 -1.39 5.63
N VAL A 84 -3.56 -0.95 6.80
CA VAL A 84 -4.42 -0.38 7.84
C VAL A 84 -4.95 0.95 7.31
N ARG A 85 -6.21 1.00 6.87
CA ARG A 85 -6.81 2.25 6.36
C ARG A 85 -7.04 3.25 7.49
N ALA A 86 -7.47 2.76 8.65
CA ALA A 86 -7.69 3.53 9.86
C ALA A 86 -7.83 2.60 11.06
N LEU A 87 -7.67 3.17 12.26
CA LEU A 87 -8.19 2.58 13.50
C LEU A 87 -9.29 3.47 14.04
N THR A 88 -10.41 2.88 14.45
CA THR A 88 -11.50 3.61 15.11
C THR A 88 -11.75 3.01 16.50
N GLY A 89 -12.30 3.80 17.42
CA GLY A 89 -12.51 3.38 18.81
C GLY A 89 -11.21 3.29 19.62
N SER A 90 -11.28 2.63 20.78
CA SER A 90 -10.13 2.45 21.69
C SER A 90 -10.29 1.23 22.58
N GLY A 91 -9.17 0.72 23.12
CA GLY A 91 -9.15 -0.45 23.98
C GLY A 91 -9.79 -1.68 23.31
N ALA A 92 -10.60 -2.43 24.04
CA ALA A 92 -11.30 -3.59 23.48
C ALA A 92 -12.35 -3.22 22.39
N ALA A 93 -12.71 -1.93 22.28
CA ALA A 93 -13.60 -1.41 21.25
C ALA A 93 -12.85 -0.93 19.99
N THR A 94 -11.51 -1.05 19.94
CA THR A 94 -10.74 -0.74 18.72
C THR A 94 -11.28 -1.56 17.53
N ARG A 95 -11.44 -0.91 16.39
CA ARG A 95 -11.76 -1.52 15.10
C ARG A 95 -10.66 -1.20 14.11
N LEU A 96 -10.31 -2.19 13.32
CA LEU A 96 -9.35 -2.08 12.24
C LEU A 96 -10.09 -1.94 10.92
N VAL A 97 -9.92 -0.79 10.25
CA VAL A 97 -10.53 -0.52 8.96
C VAL A 97 -9.59 -0.98 7.85
N VAL A 98 -10.10 -1.74 6.90
CA VAL A 98 -9.34 -2.24 5.74
C VAL A 98 -10.15 -2.01 4.48
N ASP A 99 -9.53 -1.36 3.50
CA ASP A 99 -10.07 -1.23 2.14
C ASP A 99 -9.48 -2.31 1.25
N ILE A 100 -10.34 -3.07 0.59
CA ILE A 100 -9.98 -4.17 -0.30
C ILE A 100 -10.45 -3.83 -1.71
N VAL A 101 -9.50 -3.86 -2.66
CA VAL A 101 -9.77 -3.70 -4.08
C VAL A 101 -10.44 -4.96 -4.63
N ILE A 102 -11.55 -4.78 -5.33
CA ILE A 102 -12.20 -5.81 -6.14
C ILE A 102 -11.61 -5.75 -7.55
N HIS A 103 -11.09 -6.89 -8.00
CA HIS A 103 -10.68 -7.09 -9.38
C HIS A 103 -11.71 -7.92 -10.15
N GLU A 104 -11.77 -7.71 -11.46
CA GLU A 104 -12.62 -8.52 -12.35
C GLU A 104 -12.21 -10.01 -12.31
N PRO A 105 -13.17 -10.95 -12.32
CA PRO A 105 -12.86 -12.37 -12.39
C PRO A 105 -12.20 -12.79 -13.72
N PRO A 106 -11.29 -13.80 -13.71
CA PRO A 106 -10.80 -14.52 -12.54
C PRO A 106 -9.88 -13.64 -11.69
N CYS A 107 -10.16 -13.57 -10.38
CA CYS A 107 -9.41 -12.70 -9.45
C CYS A 107 -8.86 -13.52 -8.28
N GLY A 108 -7.91 -12.92 -7.55
CA GLY A 108 -7.28 -13.55 -6.40
C GLY A 108 -8.24 -13.81 -5.23
N PRO A 109 -7.81 -14.58 -4.23
CA PRO A 109 -8.62 -14.96 -3.08
C PRO A 109 -9.11 -13.76 -2.25
N GLY A 110 -8.28 -12.72 -2.14
CA GLY A 110 -8.66 -11.48 -1.45
C GLY A 110 -9.87 -10.77 -2.07
N SER A 111 -9.82 -10.54 -3.39
CA SER A 111 -10.94 -9.99 -4.16
C SER A 111 -12.16 -10.92 -4.13
N THR A 112 -11.94 -12.24 -4.29
CA THR A 112 -13.01 -13.24 -4.23
C THR A 112 -13.76 -13.20 -2.90
N TRP A 113 -13.01 -13.20 -1.78
CA TRP A 113 -13.58 -13.06 -0.44
C TRP A 113 -14.29 -11.71 -0.28
N ALA A 114 -13.63 -10.61 -0.64
CA ALA A 114 -14.18 -9.27 -0.47
C ALA A 114 -15.54 -9.13 -1.15
N ARG A 115 -15.70 -9.61 -2.38
CA ARG A 115 -16.99 -9.60 -3.11
C ARG A 115 -18.13 -10.29 -2.35
N ALA A 116 -17.82 -11.34 -1.58
CA ALA A 116 -18.80 -12.11 -0.82
C ALA A 116 -18.92 -11.67 0.65
N ALA A 117 -18.03 -10.79 1.13
CA ALA A 117 -17.90 -10.43 2.54
C ALA A 117 -19.22 -9.99 3.19
N ARG A 118 -19.45 -10.46 4.41
CA ARG A 118 -20.62 -10.17 5.26
C ARG A 118 -20.18 -9.90 6.69
N VAL A 119 -21.02 -9.18 7.43
CA VAL A 119 -20.89 -9.07 8.88
C VAL A 119 -20.93 -10.47 9.49
N GLY A 120 -20.01 -10.74 10.43
CA GLY A 120 -19.82 -12.05 11.05
C GLY A 120 -18.79 -12.93 10.35
N ASP A 121 -18.33 -12.58 9.14
CA ASP A 121 -17.22 -13.29 8.50
C ASP A 121 -15.95 -13.16 9.34
N ARG A 122 -15.12 -14.20 9.35
CA ARG A 122 -13.92 -14.27 10.19
C ARG A 122 -12.68 -14.42 9.33
N LEU A 123 -11.57 -13.84 9.80
CA LEU A 123 -10.24 -13.89 9.19
C LEU A 123 -9.20 -14.08 10.29
N VAL A 124 -7.97 -14.44 9.93
CA VAL A 124 -6.82 -14.26 10.85
C VAL A 124 -6.04 -13.01 10.45
N LEU A 125 -5.75 -12.17 11.44
CA LEU A 125 -4.92 -10.99 11.34
C LEU A 125 -3.51 -11.27 11.85
N VAL A 126 -2.51 -10.87 11.08
CA VAL A 126 -1.14 -10.64 11.56
C VAL A 126 -0.82 -9.15 11.45
N GLY A 127 -0.52 -8.51 12.58
CA GLY A 127 -0.29 -7.07 12.63
C GLY A 127 0.63 -6.60 13.77
N PRO A 128 0.91 -5.30 13.84
CA PRO A 128 1.75 -4.71 14.88
C PRO A 128 1.09 -4.80 16.26
N ARG A 129 1.93 -4.99 17.28
CA ARG A 129 1.55 -4.87 18.69
C ARG A 129 2.33 -3.71 19.28
N ARG A 130 1.67 -2.78 19.95
CA ARG A 130 2.31 -1.67 20.66
C ARG A 130 3.35 -2.22 21.65
N GLY A 131 4.51 -1.58 21.76
CA GLY A 131 5.63 -2.09 22.55
C GLY A 131 6.47 -3.19 21.88
N ALA A 132 6.12 -3.65 20.67
CA ALA A 132 6.86 -4.69 19.97
C ALA A 132 7.24 -4.25 18.55
N ALA A 133 8.48 -4.55 18.17
CA ALA A 133 8.95 -4.30 16.80
C ALA A 133 8.05 -5.02 15.78
N PHE A 134 7.67 -4.29 14.74
CA PHE A 134 6.90 -4.81 13.62
C PHE A 134 7.23 -3.95 12.39
N GLY A 135 7.50 -4.61 11.25
CA GLY A 135 7.73 -3.90 9.98
C GLY A 135 6.42 -3.50 9.31
N GLY A 136 6.48 -2.86 8.15
CA GLY A 136 5.28 -2.61 7.34
C GLY A 136 4.95 -1.16 7.06
N ILE A 137 5.69 -0.21 7.63
CA ILE A 137 5.67 1.21 7.27
C ILE A 137 6.92 1.48 6.46
N GLU A 138 6.80 1.96 5.23
CA GLU A 138 7.94 2.47 4.45
C GLU A 138 7.82 3.96 4.11
N PHE A 139 6.72 4.60 4.52
CA PHE A 139 6.64 6.05 4.50
C PHE A 139 7.62 6.63 5.53
N ALA A 140 8.73 7.17 5.03
CA ALA A 140 9.86 7.60 5.86
C ALA A 140 10.54 8.85 5.29
N PRO A 141 9.84 10.00 5.17
CA PRO A 141 10.47 11.24 4.72
C PRO A 141 11.57 11.68 5.70
N HIS A 142 12.75 12.02 5.19
CA HIS A 142 13.81 12.62 5.99
C HIS A 142 13.43 14.06 6.40
N ALA A 143 13.95 14.55 7.54
CA ALA A 143 13.64 15.91 8.04
C ALA A 143 14.03 17.06 7.08
N ALA A 144 14.94 16.80 6.14
CA ALA A 144 15.32 17.74 5.09
C ALA A 144 14.30 17.83 3.94
N MET A 145 13.32 16.93 3.90
CA MET A 145 12.28 16.88 2.87
C MET A 145 11.15 17.83 3.26
N THR A 146 10.91 18.83 2.42
CA THR A 146 9.95 19.91 2.63
C THR A 146 8.71 19.77 1.76
N GLU A 147 8.75 18.94 0.71
CA GLU A 147 7.60 18.67 -0.14
C GLU A 147 7.50 17.20 -0.54
N MET A 148 6.26 16.71 -0.63
CA MET A 148 5.97 15.29 -0.91
C MET A 148 5.32 15.09 -2.27
N VAL A 149 5.64 13.98 -2.93
CA VAL A 149 4.97 13.48 -4.12
C VAL A 149 4.52 12.05 -3.84
N LEU A 150 3.21 11.85 -3.71
CA LEU A 150 2.62 10.53 -3.48
C LEU A 150 1.95 10.05 -4.77
N VAL A 151 2.28 8.85 -5.23
CA VAL A 151 1.76 8.30 -6.48
C VAL A 151 1.29 6.89 -6.25
N GLY A 152 0.07 6.55 -6.65
CA GLY A 152 -0.35 5.17 -6.63
C GLY A 152 -1.62 4.85 -7.38
N ASP A 153 -1.82 3.56 -7.64
CA ASP A 153 -3.06 3.05 -8.21
C ASP A 153 -4.07 2.67 -7.11
N GLU A 154 -5.18 2.04 -7.49
CA GLU A 154 -6.26 1.68 -6.56
C GLU A 154 -5.79 0.85 -5.35
N THR A 155 -4.72 0.06 -5.50
CA THR A 155 -4.19 -0.76 -4.41
C THR A 155 -3.40 0.05 -3.38
N ALA A 156 -2.91 1.23 -3.76
CA ALA A 156 -2.18 2.15 -2.91
C ALA A 156 -3.06 3.29 -2.34
N VAL A 157 -4.30 3.46 -2.85
CA VAL A 157 -5.27 4.43 -2.30
C VAL A 157 -5.41 4.32 -0.77
N PRO A 158 -5.56 3.12 -0.17
CA PRO A 158 -5.73 3.02 1.29
C PRO A 158 -4.50 3.50 2.07
N ALA A 159 -3.30 3.22 1.56
CA ALA A 159 -2.04 3.67 2.15
C ALA A 159 -1.86 5.18 2.04
N ILE A 160 -2.11 5.76 0.87
CA ILE A 160 -2.02 7.21 0.67
C ILE A 160 -3.07 7.93 1.54
N ALA A 161 -4.28 7.39 1.64
CA ALA A 161 -5.31 7.96 2.50
C ALA A 161 -4.92 7.94 3.98
N ALA A 162 -4.30 6.86 4.46
CA ALA A 162 -3.79 6.78 5.83
C ALA A 162 -2.59 7.70 6.07
N ILE A 163 -1.63 7.76 5.13
CA ILE A 163 -0.53 8.73 5.16
C ILE A 163 -1.08 10.15 5.29
N LEU A 164 -2.00 10.55 4.41
CA LEU A 164 -2.55 11.91 4.40
C LEU A 164 -3.23 12.29 5.71
N ALA A 165 -4.01 11.38 6.31
CA ALA A 165 -4.67 11.62 7.59
C ALA A 165 -3.66 11.79 8.75
N ASP A 166 -2.52 11.12 8.67
CA ASP A 166 -1.47 11.12 9.69
C ASP A 166 -0.41 12.24 9.52
N LEU A 167 -0.42 12.93 8.38
CA LEU A 167 0.51 14.03 8.11
C LEU A 167 0.22 15.27 8.99
N PRO A 168 1.25 16.05 9.36
CA PRO A 168 1.04 17.33 10.02
C PRO A 168 0.28 18.29 9.10
N ALA A 169 -0.51 19.18 9.68
CA ALA A 169 -1.29 20.18 8.92
C ALA A 169 -0.44 21.11 8.03
N THR A 170 0.87 21.21 8.31
CA THR A 170 1.85 21.98 7.54
C THR A 170 2.43 21.23 6.34
N ALA A 171 2.06 19.95 6.12
CA ALA A 171 2.58 19.18 5.00
C ALA A 171 2.15 19.79 3.66
N VAL A 172 3.09 19.81 2.71
CA VAL A 172 2.89 20.33 1.36
C VAL A 172 3.27 19.26 0.36
N GLY A 173 2.49 19.13 -0.71
CA GLY A 173 2.80 18.14 -1.72
C GLY A 173 1.75 17.97 -2.81
N ARG A 174 1.98 16.94 -3.62
CA ARG A 174 1.12 16.51 -4.72
C ARG A 174 0.83 15.03 -4.60
N VAL A 175 -0.41 14.66 -4.85
CA VAL A 175 -0.87 13.27 -4.81
C VAL A 175 -1.52 12.92 -6.14
N PHE A 176 -1.16 11.78 -6.71
CA PHE A 176 -1.73 11.24 -7.93
C PHE A 176 -2.29 9.85 -7.67
N LEU A 177 -3.59 9.68 -7.83
CA LEU A 177 -4.29 8.43 -7.58
C LEU A 177 -4.99 7.95 -8.85
N GLU A 178 -4.52 6.84 -9.42
CA GLU A 178 -5.23 6.17 -10.52
C GLU A 178 -6.26 5.20 -9.96
N VAL A 179 -7.48 5.25 -10.46
CA VAL A 179 -8.56 4.32 -10.06
C VAL A 179 -9.30 3.78 -11.28
N PRO A 180 -9.93 2.60 -11.21
CA PRO A 180 -10.66 2.03 -12.35
C PRO A 180 -11.72 2.97 -12.92
N LEU A 181 -12.58 3.51 -12.06
CA LEU A 181 -13.78 4.26 -12.44
C LEU A 181 -13.89 5.59 -11.69
N ALA A 182 -14.64 6.54 -12.24
CA ALA A 182 -14.84 7.84 -11.59
C ALA A 182 -15.61 7.73 -10.25
N GLU A 183 -16.44 6.70 -10.10
CA GLU A 183 -17.14 6.37 -8.84
C GLU A 183 -16.21 5.86 -7.74
N ASP A 184 -14.97 5.52 -8.07
CA ASP A 184 -13.96 5.08 -7.10
C ASP A 184 -13.27 6.25 -6.39
N ILE A 185 -13.56 7.50 -6.79
CA ILE A 185 -13.02 8.70 -6.15
C ILE A 185 -13.57 8.80 -4.73
N GLN A 186 -12.67 8.94 -3.75
CA GLN A 186 -13.01 9.04 -2.34
C GLN A 186 -12.75 10.44 -1.80
N GLU A 187 -13.52 10.84 -0.80
CA GLU A 187 -13.16 11.98 0.05
C GLU A 187 -12.00 11.57 0.97
N LEU A 188 -10.90 12.34 0.94
CA LEU A 188 -9.71 12.09 1.73
C LEU A 188 -9.50 13.22 2.73
N GLU A 189 -9.20 12.85 3.97
CA GLU A 189 -8.66 13.77 4.96
C GLU A 189 -7.20 14.07 4.60
N ALA A 190 -6.91 15.32 4.26
CA ALA A 190 -5.58 15.74 3.83
C ALA A 190 -5.26 17.16 4.33
N PRO A 191 -3.99 17.45 4.67
CA PRO A 191 -3.53 18.81 4.92
C PRO A 191 -3.82 19.74 3.73
N ALA A 192 -4.14 21.00 3.98
CA ALA A 192 -4.49 21.96 2.93
C ALA A 192 -3.37 22.19 1.89
N GLY A 193 -2.11 21.92 2.27
CA GLY A 193 -0.96 21.98 1.36
C GLY A 193 -0.80 20.77 0.43
N MET A 194 -1.56 19.69 0.67
CA MET A 194 -1.55 18.48 -0.14
C MET A 194 -2.63 18.56 -1.22
N VAL A 195 -2.21 18.67 -2.48
CA VAL A 195 -3.16 18.73 -3.61
C VAL A 195 -3.32 17.34 -4.21
N VAL A 196 -4.54 16.79 -4.11
CA VAL A 196 -4.89 15.46 -4.60
C VAL A 196 -5.48 15.54 -6.01
N THR A 197 -4.91 14.76 -6.92
CA THR A 197 -5.37 14.58 -8.30
C THR A 197 -5.82 13.15 -8.52
N TRP A 198 -7.11 12.96 -8.76
CA TRP A 198 -7.67 11.66 -9.12
C TRP A 198 -7.64 11.46 -10.62
N LEU A 199 -7.28 10.25 -11.04
CA LEU A 199 -7.10 9.85 -12.43
C LEU A 199 -7.92 8.59 -12.72
N PRO A 200 -9.27 8.69 -12.82
CA PRO A 200 -10.08 7.55 -13.19
C PRO A 200 -9.71 7.05 -14.57
N ARG A 201 -9.56 5.73 -14.76
CA ARG A 201 -9.24 5.16 -16.08
C ARG A 201 -10.42 5.17 -17.01
N ASN A 202 -11.62 4.84 -16.52
CA ASN A 202 -12.86 4.77 -17.30
C ASN A 202 -12.65 4.03 -18.64
N GLY A 203 -12.02 2.85 -18.57
CA GLY A 203 -11.69 2.02 -19.74
C GLY A 203 -10.32 2.27 -20.39
N ALA A 204 -9.58 3.31 -19.97
CA ALA A 204 -8.18 3.46 -20.37
C ALA A 204 -7.29 2.35 -19.79
N ALA A 205 -6.17 2.08 -20.45
CA ALA A 205 -5.18 1.12 -19.96
C ALA A 205 -4.58 1.58 -18.62
N HIS A 206 -4.37 0.63 -17.72
CA HIS A 206 -3.72 0.87 -16.42
C HIS A 206 -2.35 1.54 -16.58
N GLY A 207 -2.02 2.45 -15.66
CA GLY A 207 -0.74 3.15 -15.62
C GLY A 207 -0.63 4.32 -16.60
N THR A 208 -1.41 4.36 -17.68
CA THR A 208 -1.24 5.38 -18.74
C THR A 208 -1.53 6.80 -18.26
N ARG A 209 -2.59 7.01 -17.46
CA ARG A 209 -2.97 8.35 -17.02
C ARG A 209 -2.06 8.85 -15.91
N ILE A 210 -1.70 7.98 -14.99
CA ILE A 210 -0.83 8.32 -13.85
C ILE A 210 0.61 8.55 -14.27
N LEU A 211 1.15 7.78 -15.22
CA LEU A 211 2.46 8.04 -15.80
C LEU A 211 2.53 9.42 -16.46
N ALA A 212 1.53 9.76 -17.29
CA ALA A 212 1.47 11.06 -17.96
C ALA A 212 1.38 12.22 -16.95
N ALA A 213 0.46 12.14 -15.98
CA ALA A 213 0.26 13.20 -15.00
C ALA A 213 1.47 13.39 -14.06
N ALA A 214 2.07 12.30 -13.60
CA ALA A 214 3.27 12.35 -12.76
C ALA A 214 4.46 12.92 -13.54
N ALA A 215 4.69 12.45 -14.78
CA ALA A 215 5.79 12.93 -15.62
C ALA A 215 5.70 14.43 -15.90
N GLU A 216 4.52 14.90 -16.30
CA GLU A 216 4.27 16.32 -16.58
C GLU A 216 4.59 17.19 -15.36
N ARG A 217 4.05 16.83 -14.19
CA ARG A 217 4.23 17.66 -12.99
C ARG A 217 5.66 17.66 -12.50
N LEU A 218 6.34 16.52 -12.55
CA LEU A 218 7.71 16.36 -12.09
C LEU A 218 8.69 17.05 -13.04
N ALA A 219 8.43 17.01 -14.34
CA ALA A 219 9.21 17.75 -15.35
C ALA A 219 9.14 19.27 -15.14
N VAL A 220 7.93 19.81 -14.96
CA VAL A 220 7.74 21.25 -14.69
C VAL A 220 8.54 21.69 -13.48
N ARG A 221 8.58 20.86 -12.43
CA ARG A 221 9.35 21.17 -11.21
C ARG A 221 10.86 21.10 -11.45
N ALA A 222 11.31 20.12 -12.21
CA ALA A 222 12.73 19.94 -12.55
C ALA A 222 13.22 20.92 -13.64
N ALA A 223 12.36 21.83 -14.13
CA ALA A 223 12.62 22.66 -15.30
C ALA A 223 13.08 21.83 -16.52
N ALA A 224 12.47 20.66 -16.71
CA ALA A 224 12.71 19.72 -17.78
C ALA A 224 11.49 19.61 -18.70
N GLU A 225 11.69 19.10 -19.92
CA GLU A 225 10.60 18.73 -20.83
C GLU A 225 9.92 17.44 -20.34
N PRO A 226 8.58 17.35 -20.40
CA PRO A 226 7.87 16.16 -19.95
C PRO A 226 8.16 14.96 -20.85
N ALA A 227 8.61 13.86 -20.25
CA ALA A 227 8.80 12.61 -20.95
C ALA A 227 7.45 11.91 -21.23
N ALA A 228 7.31 11.37 -22.44
CA ALA A 228 6.20 10.48 -22.79
C ALA A 228 6.48 9.08 -22.22
N LEU A 229 6.15 8.87 -20.94
CA LEU A 229 6.38 7.60 -20.27
C LEU A 229 5.43 6.50 -20.73
N THR A 230 5.97 5.29 -20.87
CA THR A 230 5.20 4.06 -21.07
C THR A 230 5.48 3.08 -19.92
N LEU A 231 4.61 2.08 -19.74
CA LEU A 231 4.86 1.00 -18.79
C LEU A 231 6.15 0.25 -19.14
N ALA A 232 6.85 -0.22 -18.10
CA ALA A 232 8.02 -1.05 -18.25
C ALA A 232 7.66 -2.39 -18.91
N ALA A 233 8.56 -2.90 -19.75
CA ALA A 233 8.39 -4.22 -20.36
C ALA A 233 8.59 -5.32 -19.31
N GLU A 234 8.04 -6.53 -19.55
CA GLU A 234 8.04 -7.61 -18.55
C GLU A 234 9.43 -8.04 -18.07
N ASP A 235 10.44 -7.90 -18.93
CA ASP A 235 11.85 -8.19 -18.69
C ASP A 235 12.59 -7.05 -17.95
N GLU A 236 12.01 -5.85 -17.91
CA GLU A 236 12.53 -4.72 -17.13
C GLU A 236 12.03 -4.72 -15.68
N ILE A 237 10.98 -5.49 -15.38
CA ILE A 237 10.35 -5.52 -14.06
C ILE A 237 11.17 -6.39 -13.11
N ASP A 238 11.81 -5.76 -12.14
CA ASP A 238 12.30 -6.44 -10.94
C ASP A 238 11.10 -6.91 -10.10
N PRO A 239 10.86 -8.23 -9.95
CA PRO A 239 9.73 -8.76 -9.20
C PRO A 239 9.80 -8.44 -7.70
N ASP A 240 11.00 -8.13 -7.19
CA ASP A 240 11.25 -7.83 -5.78
C ASP A 240 11.57 -6.35 -5.57
N LEU A 241 11.17 -5.46 -6.51
CA LEU A 241 11.43 -4.03 -6.42
C LEU A 241 10.86 -3.44 -5.12
N TRP A 242 11.77 -3.07 -4.23
CA TRP A 242 11.49 -2.50 -2.94
C TRP A 242 12.61 -1.54 -2.55
N GLU A 243 12.35 -0.25 -2.71
CA GLU A 243 13.29 0.83 -2.42
C GLU A 243 12.70 1.73 -1.35
N THR A 244 13.52 2.14 -0.40
CA THR A 244 13.20 3.12 0.63
C THR A 244 14.43 3.98 0.89
N PRO A 245 14.29 5.11 1.60
CA PRO A 245 15.44 5.94 1.95
C PRO A 245 16.55 5.20 2.73
N ALA A 246 16.24 4.05 3.32
CA ALA A 246 17.14 3.26 4.15
C ALA A 246 17.40 1.83 3.63
N TYR A 247 16.75 1.40 2.54
CA TYR A 247 16.88 0.05 2.01
C TYR A 247 16.71 -0.01 0.48
N SER A 248 17.50 -0.88 -0.18
CA SER A 248 17.39 -1.16 -1.61
C SER A 248 17.41 -2.67 -1.84
N SER A 249 16.36 -3.24 -2.44
CA SER A 249 16.30 -4.67 -2.76
C SER A 249 17.25 -5.08 -3.88
N SER A 250 17.62 -4.16 -4.79
CA SER A 250 18.63 -4.39 -5.82
C SER A 250 20.07 -4.32 -5.28
N GLY A 251 20.25 -3.96 -4.01
CA GLY A 251 21.55 -3.85 -3.34
C GLY A 251 22.36 -2.63 -3.78
N GLU A 252 21.75 -1.68 -4.47
CA GLU A 252 22.46 -0.48 -4.91
C GLU A 252 22.71 0.50 -3.75
N SER A 253 23.78 1.30 -3.83
CA SER A 253 24.09 2.28 -2.78
C SER A 253 23.02 3.36 -2.66
N LEU A 254 22.61 3.64 -1.43
CA LEU A 254 21.69 4.73 -1.05
C LEU A 254 22.43 6.05 -0.78
N ALA A 255 23.75 5.99 -0.56
CA ALA A 255 24.58 7.16 -0.29
C ALA A 255 25.43 7.51 -1.52
N GLY A 256 25.55 8.81 -1.80
CA GLY A 256 26.54 9.34 -2.75
C GLY A 256 26.02 9.71 -4.14
N GLY A 257 24.72 10.01 -4.30
CA GLY A 257 24.22 10.64 -5.51
C GLY A 257 24.80 12.03 -5.73
N ALA A 258 24.80 12.48 -6.99
CA ALA A 258 25.07 13.88 -7.33
C ALA A 258 24.12 14.82 -6.56
N ALA A 259 24.43 16.12 -6.48
CA ALA A 259 23.52 17.09 -5.86
C ALA A 259 22.11 16.94 -6.44
N ALA A 260 21.13 16.62 -5.58
CA ALA A 260 19.77 16.34 -6.00
C ALA A 260 19.21 17.50 -6.82
N VAL A 261 18.70 17.19 -8.01
CA VAL A 261 18.08 18.19 -8.91
C VAL A 261 16.85 18.82 -8.26
N LEU A 262 16.17 18.07 -7.38
CA LEU A 262 15.01 18.50 -6.62
C LEU A 262 15.27 18.40 -5.11
N PRO A 263 16.04 19.33 -4.52
CA PRO A 263 16.37 19.28 -3.11
C PRO A 263 15.09 19.40 -2.26
N GLY A 264 14.99 18.56 -1.23
CA GLY A 264 13.87 18.57 -0.28
C GLY A 264 12.59 17.91 -0.79
N VAL A 265 12.60 17.24 -1.94
CA VAL A 265 11.45 16.44 -2.39
C VAL A 265 11.53 15.02 -1.82
N TYR A 266 10.43 14.49 -1.33
CA TYR A 266 10.25 13.07 -1.03
C TYR A 266 9.19 12.47 -1.95
N ALA A 267 9.52 11.38 -2.65
CA ALA A 267 8.58 10.65 -3.49
C ALA A 267 8.24 9.30 -2.86
N TRP A 268 6.95 9.02 -2.70
CA TRP A 268 6.44 7.71 -2.28
C TRP A 268 5.55 7.18 -3.39
N ILE A 269 5.91 6.03 -3.96
CA ILE A 269 5.23 5.47 -5.12
C ILE A 269 4.96 3.98 -4.89
N ALA A 270 3.68 3.60 -4.94
CA ALA A 270 3.25 2.23 -4.76
C ALA A 270 2.13 1.85 -5.74
N GLY A 271 2.07 0.57 -6.13
CA GLY A 271 1.03 0.05 -7.01
C GLY A 271 1.55 -1.06 -7.91
N GLU A 272 1.07 -1.10 -9.15
CA GLU A 272 1.50 -2.09 -10.13
C GLU A 272 3.00 -1.98 -10.47
N SER A 273 3.71 -3.11 -10.49
CA SER A 273 5.17 -3.16 -10.61
C SER A 273 5.73 -2.49 -11.87
N ALA A 274 5.10 -2.62 -13.04
CA ALA A 274 5.58 -1.99 -14.28
C ALA A 274 5.44 -0.47 -14.22
N MET A 275 4.34 0.03 -13.63
CA MET A 275 4.15 1.47 -13.39
C MET A 275 5.21 2.01 -12.42
N VAL A 276 5.45 1.31 -11.31
CA VAL A 276 6.45 1.70 -10.30
C VAL A 276 7.85 1.71 -10.91
N THR A 277 8.22 0.67 -11.68
CA THR A 277 9.51 0.59 -12.40
C THR A 277 9.70 1.76 -13.36
N SER A 278 8.67 2.11 -14.16
CA SER A 278 8.73 3.24 -15.09
C SER A 278 8.96 4.57 -14.37
N LEU A 279 8.25 4.82 -13.27
CA LEU A 279 8.42 6.05 -12.49
C LEU A 279 9.77 6.10 -11.78
N ARG A 280 10.26 4.97 -11.26
CA ARG A 280 11.61 4.87 -10.68
C ARG A 280 12.67 5.24 -11.71
N ARG A 281 12.62 4.62 -12.89
CA ARG A 281 13.57 4.90 -13.98
C ARG A 281 13.56 6.38 -14.33
N TYR A 282 12.38 6.97 -14.52
CA TYR A 282 12.26 8.39 -14.85
C TYR A 282 12.81 9.28 -13.73
N LEU A 283 12.39 9.07 -12.48
CA LEU A 283 12.77 9.95 -11.38
C LEU A 283 14.24 9.87 -11.00
N VAL A 284 14.80 8.66 -10.95
CA VAL A 284 16.17 8.44 -10.50
C VAL A 284 17.15 8.63 -11.65
N ASN A 285 16.87 8.06 -12.83
CA ASN A 285 17.86 8.05 -13.91
C ASN A 285 17.77 9.27 -14.83
N GLU A 286 16.56 9.80 -15.09
CA GLU A 286 16.37 10.91 -16.02
C GLU A 286 16.30 12.26 -15.30
N ILE A 287 15.52 12.35 -14.21
CA ILE A 287 15.39 13.58 -13.42
C ILE A 287 16.55 13.75 -12.42
N GLY A 288 17.18 12.66 -11.98
CA GLY A 288 18.31 12.72 -11.03
C GLY A 288 17.87 12.97 -9.59
N LEU A 289 16.72 12.44 -9.17
CA LEU A 289 16.30 12.41 -7.77
C LEU A 289 17.16 11.41 -6.99
N ASP A 290 17.66 11.81 -5.82
CA ASP A 290 18.53 10.95 -5.01
C ASP A 290 17.73 9.76 -4.43
N ARG A 291 18.37 8.60 -4.28
CA ARG A 291 17.68 7.39 -3.78
C ARG A 291 17.26 7.49 -2.31
N SER A 292 17.87 8.37 -1.53
CA SER A 292 17.40 8.70 -0.19
C SER A 292 16.09 9.52 -0.18
N GLN A 293 15.64 10.01 -1.34
CA GLN A 293 14.43 10.80 -1.50
C GLN A 293 13.22 9.98 -1.95
N VAL A 294 13.35 8.67 -2.13
CA VAL A 294 12.32 7.85 -2.77
C VAL A 294 11.94 6.63 -1.94
N ALA A 295 10.67 6.27 -2.02
CA ALA A 295 10.18 4.94 -1.69
C ALA A 295 9.42 4.39 -2.90
N PHE A 296 9.84 3.24 -3.42
CA PHE A 296 9.22 2.54 -4.56
C PHE A 296 8.82 1.13 -4.13
N MET A 297 7.53 0.80 -4.22
CA MET A 297 7.02 -0.52 -3.82
C MET A 297 6.08 -1.11 -4.87
N GLY A 298 6.47 -2.24 -5.48
CA GLY A 298 5.57 -3.04 -6.29
C GLY A 298 4.58 -3.80 -5.40
N TYR A 299 3.34 -3.34 -5.31
CA TYR A 299 2.30 -3.98 -4.51
C TYR A 299 1.71 -5.21 -5.20
N TRP A 300 1.62 -5.17 -6.53
CA TRP A 300 1.10 -6.26 -7.35
C TRP A 300 1.67 -6.19 -8.76
N ARG A 301 1.56 -7.30 -9.51
CA ARG A 301 1.99 -7.37 -10.90
C ARG A 301 0.90 -8.02 -11.74
N ARG A 302 0.58 -7.41 -12.88
CA ARG A 302 -0.41 -7.96 -13.81
C ARG A 302 -0.01 -9.38 -14.24
N GLY A 303 -0.96 -10.31 -14.22
CA GLY A 303 -0.74 -11.70 -14.61
C GLY A 303 0.01 -12.56 -13.58
N VAL A 304 0.43 -12.00 -12.44
CA VAL A 304 1.18 -12.72 -11.41
C VAL A 304 0.37 -12.78 -10.12
N ALA A 305 0.11 -13.99 -9.65
CA ALA A 305 -0.40 -14.19 -8.29
C ALA A 305 0.77 -14.03 -7.30
N MET A 306 0.70 -12.98 -6.46
CA MET A 306 1.68 -12.80 -5.38
C MET A 306 1.71 -14.05 -4.50
N ARG A 307 2.92 -14.57 -4.26
CA ARG A 307 3.13 -15.76 -3.42
C ARG A 307 2.69 -15.43 -1.99
N SER A 308 1.98 -16.37 -1.37
CA SER A 308 1.63 -16.32 0.05
C SER A 308 2.80 -16.79 0.90
#